data_AF-A0AAD7H8B0-F1
#
_entry.id   AF-A0AAD7H8B0-F1
#
_cell.length_a   1.000
_cell.length_b   1.000
_cell.length_c   1.000
_cell.angle_alpha   90.00
_cell.angle_beta   90.00
_cell.angle_gamma   90.00
#
_symmetry.space_group_name_H-M   'P 1'
#
loop_
_entity.id
_entity.type
_entity.pdbx_description
1 polymer ?
#
loop_
_entity_poly.entity_id
_entity_poly.type
_entity_poly.pdbx_seq_one_letter_code
_entity_poly.pdbx_strand_id
1 'polypeptide(L)'
;MADIVWKTLELYDLTGRVLAFMMDNASNNDTFVAAIEKKCIAKKIKFSAQESRLRCLPHTIHLAALQLLESIGAVEKNPKKKTPYQESATVPTDSDELDAEAAAFDEENEEETTP
;
A
#
# COMPACT_ATOMS: atom_id res chain seq x y z
N MET A 1 -1.56 19.09 6.21
CA MET A 1 -0.63 17.95 6.43
C MET A 1 0.83 18.42 6.52
N ALA A 2 1.39 19.06 5.49
CA ALA A 2 2.81 19.46 5.47
C ALA A 2 3.26 20.30 6.68
N ASP A 3 2.45 21.26 7.13
CA ASP A 3 2.79 22.07 8.32
C ASP A 3 2.87 21.26 9.61
N ILE A 4 1.99 20.27 9.77
CA ILE A 4 1.96 19.41 10.96
C ILE A 4 3.19 18.52 10.96
N VAL A 5 3.49 17.88 9.82
CA VAL A 5 4.69 17.05 9.69
C VAL A 5 5.94 17.88 9.94
N TRP A 6 6.04 19.07 9.34
CA TRP A 6 7.18 19.96 9.56
C TRP A 6 7.38 20.34 11.02
N LYS A 7 6.32 20.77 11.71
CA LYS A 7 6.38 21.08 13.15
C LYS A 7 6.84 19.88 13.98
N THR A 8 6.44 18.68 13.57
CA THR A 8 6.87 17.43 14.21
C THR A 8 8.37 17.19 13.97
N LEU A 9 8.86 17.42 12.75
CA LEU A 9 10.30 17.31 12.45
C LEU A 9 11.12 18.33 13.24
N GLU A 10 10.62 19.57 13.40
CA GLU A 10 11.26 20.59 14.24
C GLU A 10 11.27 20.17 15.72
N LEU A 11 10.14 19.65 16.22
CA LEU A 11 10.01 19.20 17.61
C LEU A 11 11.05 18.13 18.00
N TYR A 12 11.39 17.24 17.07
CA TYR A 12 12.33 16.13 17.32
C TYR A 12 13.74 16.37 16.75
N ASP A 13 14.08 17.58 16.30
CA ASP A 13 15.37 17.90 15.68
C ASP A 13 15.73 16.98 14.48
N LEU A 14 14.71 16.60 13.72
CA LEU A 14 14.84 15.76 12.53
C LEU A 14 14.92 16.57 11.23
N THR A 15 14.82 17.90 11.31
CA THR A 15 14.99 18.78 10.15
C THR A 15 16.37 18.58 9.52
N GLY A 16 16.41 18.24 8.24
CA GLY A 16 17.67 17.95 7.52
C GLY A 16 18.20 16.53 7.71
N ARG A 17 17.55 15.70 8.54
CA ARG A 17 17.85 14.27 8.66
C ARG A 17 16.93 13.38 7.81
N VAL A 18 15.81 13.94 7.35
CA VAL A 18 14.86 13.24 6.47
C VAL A 18 15.38 13.26 5.03
N LEU A 19 15.67 12.07 4.51
CA LEU A 19 16.11 11.89 3.12
C LEU A 19 14.93 11.85 2.14
N ALA A 20 13.86 11.12 2.49
CA ALA A 20 12.73 10.87 1.61
C ALA A 20 11.46 10.53 2.39
N PHE A 21 10.31 10.66 1.72
CA PHE A 21 8.99 10.25 2.21
C PHE A 21 8.48 9.09 1.36
N MET A 22 8.10 8.00 2.00
CA MET A 22 7.39 6.88 1.37
C MET A 22 5.89 7.08 1.55
N MET A 23 5.17 7.27 0.45
CA MET A 23 3.75 7.67 0.45
C MET A 23 2.95 6.86 -0.57
N ASP A 24 1.63 6.80 -0.43
CA ASP A 24 0.77 6.20 -1.45
C ASP A 24 0.84 6.99 -2.78
N ASN A 25 0.28 6.42 -3.86
CA ASN A 25 0.42 6.99 -5.20
C ASN A 25 -0.56 8.16 -5.47
N ALA A 26 -1.10 8.78 -4.43
CA ALA A 26 -2.00 9.92 -4.56
C ALA A 26 -1.25 11.19 -4.98
N SER A 27 -1.88 12.02 -5.83
CA SER A 27 -1.28 13.25 -6.35
C SER A 27 -1.20 14.38 -5.31
N ASN A 28 -2.04 14.34 -4.27
CA ASN A 28 -1.93 15.28 -3.15
C ASN A 28 -0.59 15.13 -2.40
N ASN A 29 0.07 13.97 -2.48
CA ASN A 29 1.40 13.75 -1.93
C ASN A 29 2.48 14.54 -2.69
N ASP A 30 2.27 14.85 -3.98
CA ASP A 30 3.18 15.73 -4.72
C ASP A 30 3.18 17.14 -4.11
N THR A 31 1.98 17.64 -3.78
CA THR A 31 1.82 18.95 -3.11
C THR A 31 2.44 18.94 -1.72
N PHE A 32 2.31 17.83 -0.99
CA PHE A 32 2.92 17.67 0.33
C PHE A 32 4.45 17.76 0.26
N VAL A 33 5.11 16.97 -0.59
CA VAL A 33 6.58 16.96 -0.65
C VAL A 33 7.12 18.29 -1.19
N ALA A 34 6.45 18.92 -2.15
CA ALA A 34 6.80 20.27 -2.61
C ALA A 34 6.70 21.33 -1.49
N ALA A 35 5.73 21.21 -0.60
CA ALA A 35 5.62 22.09 0.56
C ALA A 35 6.76 21.85 1.57
N ILE A 36 7.21 20.61 1.76
CA ILE A 36 8.39 20.31 2.60
C ILE A 36 9.66 20.88 1.99
N GLU A 37 9.87 20.73 0.68
CA GLU A 37 11.03 21.30 -0.03
C GLU A 37 11.14 22.81 0.18
N LYS A 38 10.02 23.55 0.04
CA LYS A 38 10.00 25.00 0.32
C LYS A 38 10.48 25.34 1.74
N LYS A 39 10.12 24.53 2.73
CA LYS A 39 10.54 24.72 4.12
C LYS A 39 12.02 24.36 4.33
N CYS A 40 12.50 23.30 3.68
CA CYS A 40 13.92 22.95 3.65
C CYS A 40 14.77 24.09 3.05
N ILE A 41 14.35 24.65 1.91
CA ILE A 41 15.01 25.78 1.25
C ILE A 41 15.09 26.99 2.20
N ALA A 42 14.00 27.31 2.89
CA ALA A 42 13.98 28.42 3.86
C ALA A 42 14.97 28.23 5.03
N LYS A 43 15.29 26.97 5.39
CA LYS A 43 16.29 26.62 6.41
C LYS A 43 17.67 26.31 5.83
N LYS A 44 17.90 26.53 4.53
CA LYS A 44 19.15 26.20 3.81
C LYS A 44 19.52 24.70 3.86
N ILE A 45 18.51 23.83 3.92
CA ILE A 45 18.65 22.38 3.87
C ILE A 45 18.52 21.96 2.40
N LYS A 46 19.50 21.21 1.87
CA LYS A 46 19.41 20.62 0.53
C LYS A 46 18.41 19.47 0.55
N PHE A 47 17.31 19.63 -0.16
CA PHE A 47 16.24 18.65 -0.29
C PHE A 47 15.60 18.83 -1.67
N SER A 48 15.28 17.73 -2.36
CA SER A 48 14.67 17.75 -3.70
C SER A 48 13.35 17.00 -3.64
N ALA A 49 12.24 17.68 -3.89
CA ALA A 49 10.93 17.04 -3.86
C ALA A 49 10.80 15.89 -4.87
N GLN A 50 11.48 16.02 -6.01
CA GLN A 50 11.50 15.02 -7.07
C GLN A 50 12.27 13.75 -6.64
N GLU A 51 13.42 13.91 -5.99
CA GLU A 51 14.27 12.78 -5.58
C GLU A 51 13.81 12.14 -4.27
N SER A 52 13.13 12.91 -3.42
CA SER A 52 12.72 12.51 -2.07
C SER A 52 11.28 11.98 -1.98
N ARG A 53 10.54 11.87 -3.10
CA ARG A 53 9.20 11.27 -3.13
C ARG A 53 9.25 9.81 -3.56
N LEU A 54 9.14 8.91 -2.60
CA LEU A 54 9.07 7.47 -2.85
C LEU A 54 7.61 6.99 -2.84
N ARG A 55 7.29 6.06 -3.74
CA ARG A 55 5.96 5.42 -3.80
C ARG A 55 5.93 4.19 -2.90
N CYS A 56 4.83 4.00 -2.20
CA CYS A 56 4.58 2.84 -1.35
C CYS A 56 4.49 1.57 -2.21
N LEU A 57 5.41 0.65 -1.99
CA LEU A 57 5.52 -0.59 -2.75
C LEU A 57 4.28 -1.49 -2.58
N PRO A 58 3.79 -1.76 -1.35
CA PRO A 58 2.54 -2.50 -1.16
C PRO A 58 1.34 -1.89 -1.91
N HIS A 59 1.17 -0.57 -1.85
CA HIS A 59 0.08 0.10 -2.56
C HIS A 59 0.21 -0.03 -4.08
N THR A 60 1.43 0.06 -4.60
CA THR A 60 1.70 -0.10 -6.04
C THR A 60 1.39 -1.53 -6.51
N ILE A 61 1.79 -2.55 -5.74
CA ILE A 61 1.50 -3.95 -6.04
C ILE A 61 -0.02 -4.20 -6.00
N HIS A 62 -0.69 -3.67 -4.97
CA HIS A 62 -2.14 -3.80 -4.84
C HIS A 62 -2.89 -3.22 -6.05
N LEU A 63 -2.53 -2.00 -6.49
CA LEU A 63 -3.12 -1.38 -7.68
C LEU A 63 -2.84 -2.20 -8.95
N ALA A 64 -1.64 -2.74 -9.10
CA ALA A 64 -1.29 -3.56 -10.26
C ALA A 64 -2.10 -4.87 -10.30
N ALA A 65 -2.25 -5.54 -9.15
CA ALA A 65 -3.05 -6.76 -9.02
C ALA A 65 -4.53 -6.49 -9.33
N LEU A 66 -5.10 -5.41 -8.78
CA LEU A 66 -6.48 -5.01 -9.09
C LEU A 66 -6.67 -4.77 -10.59
N GLN A 67 -5.77 -4.00 -11.22
CA GLN A 67 -5.84 -3.73 -12.65
C GLN A 67 -5.77 -5.01 -13.49
N LEU A 68 -4.94 -5.98 -13.09
CA LEU A 68 -4.84 -7.28 -13.75
C LEU A 68 -6.14 -8.06 -13.63
N LEU A 69 -6.68 -8.18 -12.41
CA LEU A 69 -7.92 -8.91 -12.13
C LEU A 69 -9.13 -8.30 -12.87
N GLU A 70 -9.22 -6.97 -12.92
CA GLU A 70 -10.22 -6.25 -13.71
C GLU A 70 -10.07 -6.51 -15.22
N SER A 71 -8.84 -6.69 -15.70
CA SER A 71 -8.56 -6.88 -17.13
C SER A 71 -8.89 -8.29 -17.60
N ILE A 72 -8.76 -9.30 -16.73
CA ILE A 72 -9.16 -10.68 -17.02
C ILE A 72 -10.64 -10.97 -16.69
N GLY A 73 -11.38 -9.98 -16.18
CA GLY A 73 -12.78 -10.13 -15.82
C GLY A 73 -13.03 -10.92 -14.54
N ALA A 74 -12.00 -11.15 -13.73
CA ALA A 74 -12.12 -11.81 -12.43
C ALA A 74 -12.76 -10.89 -11.37
N VAL A 75 -12.67 -9.56 -11.58
CA VAL A 75 -13.28 -8.55 -10.71
C VAL A 75 -13.99 -7.50 -11.57
N GLU A 76 -15.13 -7.00 -11.11
CA GLU A 76 -15.86 -5.91 -11.76
C GLU A 76 -15.03 -4.63 -11.78
N LYS A 77 -15.02 -3.91 -12.91
CA LYS A 77 -14.40 -2.58 -13.01
C LYS A 77 -15.19 -1.58 -12.17
N ASN A 78 -14.50 -0.89 -11.26
CA ASN A 78 -15.10 0.07 -10.32
C ASN A 78 -16.21 -0.55 -9.43
N PRO A 79 -15.88 -1.42 -8.47
CA PRO A 79 -16.81 -1.72 -7.39
C PRO A 79 -17.05 -0.39 -6.64
N LYS A 80 -18.30 0.10 -6.64
CA LYS A 80 -18.72 1.29 -5.89
C LYS A 80 -18.10 1.23 -4.49
N LYS A 81 -17.18 2.16 -4.19
CA LYS A 81 -16.45 2.35 -2.90
C LYS A 81 -16.85 1.31 -1.84
N LYS A 82 -16.17 0.17 -1.80
CA LYS A 82 -16.12 -0.68 -0.61
C LYS A 82 -14.81 -0.37 0.12
N THR A 83 -14.92 -0.35 1.44
CA THR A 83 -13.90 -0.20 2.50
C THR A 83 -12.44 -0.18 2.04
N PRO A 84 -11.60 0.77 2.53
CA PRO A 84 -10.16 0.76 2.24
C PRO A 84 -9.58 -0.65 2.39
N TYR A 85 -8.73 -1.09 1.46
CA TYR A 85 -8.12 -2.43 1.50
C TYR A 85 -7.50 -2.79 2.86
N GLN A 86 -6.97 -1.78 3.58
CA GLN A 86 -6.42 -1.94 4.92
C GLN A 86 -7.43 -2.50 5.93
N GLU A 87 -8.73 -2.24 5.74
CA GLU A 87 -9.82 -2.75 6.57
C GLU A 87 -10.35 -4.09 6.04
N SER A 88 -10.26 -4.36 4.73
CA SER A 88 -10.71 -5.63 4.16
C SER A 88 -9.69 -6.76 4.35
N ALA A 89 -8.39 -6.45 4.31
CA ALA A 89 -7.32 -7.44 4.46
C ALA A 89 -7.12 -7.91 5.90
N THR A 90 -7.73 -7.23 6.88
CA THR A 90 -7.75 -7.62 8.29
C THR A 90 -9.08 -8.27 8.70
N VAL A 91 -10.01 -8.44 7.76
CA VAL A 91 -11.21 -9.24 8.00
C VAL A 91 -10.76 -10.66 8.32
N PRO A 92 -11.20 -11.25 9.45
CA PRO A 92 -10.92 -12.64 9.76
C PRO A 92 -11.31 -13.50 8.56
N THR A 93 -10.33 -14.16 7.95
CA THR A 93 -10.60 -15.26 7.05
C THR A 93 -10.98 -16.42 7.95
N ASP A 94 -12.24 -16.84 7.93
CA ASP A 94 -12.66 -18.08 8.57
C ASP A 94 -11.81 -19.21 7.94
N SER A 95 -10.78 -19.63 8.68
CA SER A 95 -9.83 -20.67 8.28
C SER A 95 -10.49 -22.03 8.09
N ASP A 96 -11.69 -22.19 8.65
CA ASP A 96 -12.33 -23.48 8.81
C ASP A 96 -12.99 -23.98 7.50
N GLU A 97 -13.29 -23.11 6.53
CA GLU A 97 -13.90 -23.53 5.25
C GLU A 97 -12.86 -23.96 4.20
N LEU A 98 -11.66 -23.36 4.19
CA LEU A 98 -10.62 -23.66 3.19
C LEU A 98 -9.82 -24.94 3.50
N ASP A 99 -9.66 -25.28 4.78
CA ASP A 99 -8.96 -26.50 5.18
C ASP A 99 -9.81 -27.77 4.95
N ALA A 100 -11.14 -27.65 4.94
CA ALA A 100 -12.05 -28.76 4.65
C ALA A 100 -12.07 -29.16 3.17
N GLU A 101 -11.93 -28.19 2.26
CA GLU A 101 -11.90 -28.44 0.81
C GLU A 101 -10.55 -29.06 0.37
N ALA A 102 -9.45 -28.71 1.05
CA ALA A 102 -8.14 -29.33 0.82
C ALA A 102 -8.07 -30.79 1.35
N ALA A 103 -8.72 -31.07 2.48
CA ALA A 103 -8.78 -32.44 3.03
C ALA A 103 -9.64 -33.39 2.19
N ALA A 104 -10.68 -32.90 1.52
CA ALA A 104 -11.54 -33.71 0.65
C ALA A 104 -10.85 -34.13 -0.67
N PHE A 105 -9.84 -33.38 -1.12
CA PHE A 105 -9.11 -33.68 -2.35
C PHE A 105 -8.04 -34.78 -2.19
N ASP A 106 -7.58 -35.02 -0.95
CA ASP A 106 -6.64 -36.10 -0.64
C ASP A 106 -7.34 -37.46 -0.46
N GLU A 107 -8.60 -37.50 0.00
CA GLU A 107 -9.34 -38.77 0.17
C GLU A 107 -9.81 -39.38 -1.17
N GLU A 108 -10.15 -38.58 -2.19
CA GLU A 108 -10.61 -39.11 -3.49
C GLU A 108 -9.47 -39.71 -4.35
N ASN A 109 -8.19 -39.46 -4.01
CA ASN A 109 -7.04 -39.95 -4.80
C ASN A 109 -6.43 -41.25 -4.26
N GLU A 110 -6.82 -41.71 -3.07
CA GLU A 110 -6.33 -42.98 -2.50
C GLU A 110 -7.16 -44.22 -2.94
N GLU A 111 -8.38 -44.05 -3.46
CA GLU A 111 -9.21 -45.18 -3.92
C GLU A 111 -8.88 -45.70 -5.34
N GLU A 112 -8.08 -45.00 -6.14
CA GLU A 112 -7.73 -45.44 -7.53
C GLU A 112 -6.35 -46.12 -7.64
N THR A 113 -5.76 -46.59 -6.53
CA THR A 113 -4.52 -47.39 -6.57
C THR A 113 -4.52 -48.58 -5.60
N THR A 114 -5.38 -49.57 -5.85
CA THR A 114 -5.09 -50.95 -5.41
C THR A 114 -5.26 -51.94 -6.58
N PRO A 115 -4.35 -52.91 -6.73
CA PRO A 115 -4.12 -53.67 -7.98
C PRO A 115 -5.20 -54.69 -8.34
#